data_AF-A0A9J5XAW5-F1
#
_entry.id   AF-A0A9J5XAW5-F1
#
_cell.length_a   1.000
_cell.length_b   1.000
_cell.length_c   1.000
_cell.angle_alpha   90.00
_cell.angle_beta   90.00
_cell.angle_gamma   90.00
#
_symmetry.space_group_name_H-M   'P 1'
#
loop_
_entity.id
_entity.type
_entity.pdbx_description
1 polymer ?
#
loop_
_entity_poly.entity_id
_entity_poly.type
_entity_poly.pdbx_seq_one_letter_code
_entity_poly.pdbx_strand_id
1 'polypeptide(L)'
;MAYQLPPETSTKRKFNDYAAASTARMRHNEILFNSSSLMSDLNLVIHDLCNCNNNTDINANVTRMMKMLTDFLANTPKDGADGSEEYLQIFIHSYVLAALVKLYVSPSIIKKQAAHGCVCQFIDNCKILFTDPTTIYRKFAPIFFEFCVHHVFCDLLEKSKLCLKELESQLSLVNIERGEPIIGCWSQYLLILKELESISKLYKGLNEMFWEKMRQRRVPLCFLIGKLSKMSTYYQWILEHKEVTHFKIRQCFALKMLLEERHKNEELYEMLICRSRLFEDSFEYIGHASPRSLRGQLFIQFENEEATGPGVLREWFSLVCEVIFNPQNALFVSCPNDGRRFFPNPALHLDYFVFSGRIIALALLHRVQISIAFDRVLFLQLAGEDISFEDIRDWLQEDTEDILGLTFVCDGKELGSRKVVELCPNGKNMIVNSQNRDNYVNLLVKHRFVTSIARFSDIIIDRRLRESFYRILDHENEDLNRMLHGSTTTISVEDWEEHLQWLQKK
;
A
#
# COMPACT_ATOMS: atom_id res chain seq x y z
N MET A 1 -75.57 56.65 -46.59
CA MET A 1 -74.63 55.60 -46.15
C MET A 1 -73.23 56.03 -46.55
N ALA A 2 -72.39 56.41 -45.60
CA ALA A 2 -70.96 56.60 -45.80
C ALA A 2 -70.24 55.71 -44.77
N TYR A 3 -69.50 54.71 -45.25
CA TYR A 3 -68.67 53.85 -44.41
C TYR A 3 -67.40 54.61 -44.00
N GLN A 4 -67.16 54.78 -42.69
CA GLN A 4 -65.87 55.21 -42.17
C GLN A 4 -64.91 54.02 -42.10
N LEU A 5 -63.76 54.13 -42.76
CA LEU A 5 -62.63 53.21 -42.64
C LEU A 5 -61.98 53.31 -41.23
N PRO A 6 -61.50 52.20 -40.65
CA PRO A 6 -60.86 52.21 -39.33
C PRO A 6 -59.47 52.85 -39.38
N PRO A 7 -58.96 53.42 -38.26
CA PRO A 7 -57.73 54.21 -38.25
C PRO A 7 -56.47 53.35 -38.43
N GLU A 8 -55.64 53.70 -39.41
CA GLU A 8 -54.37 53.04 -39.80
C GLU A 8 -53.30 52.96 -38.68
N THR A 9 -53.49 53.62 -37.54
CA THR A 9 -52.49 53.76 -36.48
C THR A 9 -52.38 52.54 -35.55
N SER A 10 -53.45 51.74 -35.38
CA SER A 10 -53.43 50.53 -34.54
C SER A 10 -52.66 49.38 -35.19
N THR A 11 -52.82 49.21 -36.51
CA THR A 11 -52.20 48.13 -37.28
C THR A 11 -50.69 48.33 -37.46
N LYS A 12 -50.25 49.59 -37.69
CA LYS A 12 -48.81 49.93 -37.75
C LYS A 12 -48.08 49.68 -36.42
N ARG A 13 -48.73 49.92 -35.28
CA ARG A 13 -48.15 49.68 -33.95
C ARG A 13 -47.94 48.18 -33.69
N LYS A 14 -48.97 47.37 -33.96
CA LYS A 14 -48.88 45.90 -33.85
C LYS A 14 -47.83 45.30 -34.80
N PHE A 15 -47.69 45.85 -36.01
CA PHE A 15 -46.66 45.41 -36.96
C PHE A 15 -45.25 45.74 -36.47
N ASN A 16 -45.04 46.93 -35.91
CA ASN A 16 -43.76 47.33 -35.32
C ASN A 16 -43.39 46.47 -34.10
N ASP A 17 -44.35 46.14 -33.23
CA ASP A 17 -44.13 45.27 -32.08
C ASP A 17 -43.76 43.84 -32.53
N TYR A 18 -44.40 43.33 -33.59
CA TYR A 18 -44.08 42.03 -34.18
C TYR A 18 -42.71 42.00 -34.85
N ALA A 19 -42.35 43.07 -35.58
CA ALA A 19 -41.03 43.21 -36.20
C ALA A 19 -39.90 43.32 -35.14
N ALA A 20 -40.14 44.04 -34.05
CA ALA A 20 -39.22 44.13 -32.92
C ALA A 20 -39.04 42.76 -32.23
N ALA A 21 -40.13 42.02 -32.00
CA ALA A 21 -40.09 40.67 -31.42
C ALA A 21 -39.37 39.66 -32.33
N SER A 22 -39.59 39.72 -33.65
CA SER A 22 -38.89 38.86 -34.63
C SER A 22 -37.40 39.18 -34.69
N THR A 23 -37.03 40.46 -34.64
CA THR A 23 -35.62 40.90 -34.63
C THR A 23 -34.92 40.49 -33.33
N ALA A 24 -35.61 40.59 -32.19
CA ALA A 24 -35.11 40.12 -30.90
C ALA A 24 -34.89 38.60 -30.89
N ARG A 25 -35.84 37.82 -31.44
CA ARG A 25 -35.72 36.36 -31.57
C ARG A 25 -34.59 35.93 -32.51
N MET A 26 -34.38 36.64 -33.62
CA MET A 26 -33.25 36.39 -34.52
C MET A 26 -31.91 36.66 -33.83
N ARG A 27 -31.78 37.77 -33.11
CA ARG A 27 -30.57 38.07 -32.31
C ARG A 27 -30.33 37.03 -31.23
N HIS A 28 -31.36 36.58 -30.52
CA HIS A 28 -31.26 35.52 -29.51
C HIS A 28 -30.70 34.21 -30.09
N ASN A 29 -31.23 33.77 -31.23
CA ASN A 29 -30.78 32.56 -31.90
C ASN A 29 -29.34 32.66 -32.43
N GLU A 30 -28.93 33.84 -32.91
CA GLU A 30 -27.55 34.10 -33.35
C GLU A 30 -26.57 34.00 -32.18
N ILE A 31 -26.92 34.54 -31.01
CA ILE A 31 -26.08 34.46 -29.82
C ILE A 31 -25.97 33.00 -29.33
N LEU A 32 -27.07 32.24 -29.31
CA LEU A 32 -27.03 30.81 -28.96
C LEU A 32 -26.14 29.99 -29.90
N PHE A 33 -26.22 30.25 -31.21
CA PHE A 33 -25.36 29.60 -32.21
C PHE A 33 -23.88 29.93 -31.97
N ASN A 34 -23.56 31.21 -31.76
CA ASN A 34 -22.19 31.67 -31.47
C ASN A 34 -21.65 31.06 -30.17
N SER A 35 -22.47 30.97 -29.12
CA SER A 35 -22.13 30.32 -27.86
C SER A 35 -21.88 28.82 -28.02
N SER A 36 -22.67 28.13 -28.84
CA SER A 36 -22.44 26.70 -29.14
C SER A 36 -21.15 26.47 -29.93
N SER A 37 -20.86 27.32 -30.92
CA SER A 37 -19.60 27.26 -31.67
C SER A 37 -18.39 27.48 -30.77
N LEU A 38 -18.46 28.51 -29.91
CA LEU A 38 -17.41 28.83 -28.95
C LEU A 38 -17.11 27.67 -28.00
N MET A 39 -18.13 26.95 -27.55
CA MET A 39 -17.95 25.77 -26.68
C MET A 39 -17.35 24.58 -27.42
N SER A 40 -17.71 24.35 -28.69
CA SER A 40 -17.08 23.33 -29.52
C SER A 40 -15.59 23.63 -29.73
N ASP A 41 -15.25 24.89 -30.03
CA ASP A 41 -13.87 25.33 -30.18
C ASP A 41 -13.09 25.22 -28.86
N LEU A 42 -13.73 25.55 -27.73
CA LEU A 42 -13.14 25.42 -26.40
C LEU A 42 -12.79 23.96 -26.09
N ASN A 43 -13.71 23.04 -26.43
CA ASN A 43 -13.48 21.61 -26.25
C ASN A 43 -12.30 21.10 -27.08
N LEU A 44 -12.14 21.58 -28.32
CA LEU A 44 -10.98 21.27 -29.17
C LEU A 44 -9.67 21.78 -28.56
N VAL A 45 -9.65 23.02 -28.06
CA VAL A 45 -8.46 23.60 -27.40
C VAL A 45 -8.08 22.78 -26.14
N ILE A 46 -9.06 22.33 -25.36
CA ILE A 46 -8.80 21.49 -24.18
C ILE A 46 -8.28 20.12 -24.59
N HIS A 47 -8.82 19.54 -25.67
CA HIS A 47 -8.35 18.27 -26.21
C HIS A 47 -6.90 18.37 -26.71
N ASP A 48 -6.56 19.45 -27.42
CA ASP A 48 -5.19 19.72 -27.86
C ASP A 48 -4.26 19.89 -26.65
N LEU A 49 -4.68 20.67 -25.65
CA LEU A 49 -3.95 20.81 -24.38
C LEU A 49 -3.70 19.47 -23.68
N CYS A 50 -4.66 18.56 -23.70
CA CYS A 50 -4.47 17.22 -23.12
C CYS A 50 -3.34 16.45 -23.83
N ASN A 51 -3.20 16.62 -25.15
CA ASN A 51 -2.23 15.89 -25.98
C ASN A 51 -0.91 16.65 -26.26
N CYS A 52 -0.82 17.94 -25.93
CA CYS A 52 0.38 18.76 -26.13
C CYS A 52 1.50 18.43 -25.12
N ASN A 53 2.75 18.28 -25.61
CA ASN A 53 3.93 18.05 -24.76
C ASN A 53 4.90 19.26 -24.70
N ASN A 54 4.69 20.32 -25.49
CA ASN A 54 5.55 21.51 -25.52
C ASN A 54 5.07 22.60 -24.55
N ASN A 55 5.95 23.07 -23.65
CA ASN A 55 5.59 24.06 -22.61
C ASN A 55 5.16 25.44 -23.14
N THR A 56 5.72 25.92 -24.25
CA THR A 56 5.35 27.20 -24.89
C THR A 56 3.93 27.16 -25.48
N ASP A 57 3.59 26.07 -26.15
CA ASP A 57 2.26 25.86 -26.72
C ASP A 57 1.20 25.66 -25.62
N ILE A 58 1.58 25.04 -24.50
CA ILE A 58 0.70 24.88 -23.33
C ILE A 58 0.27 26.26 -22.79
N ASN A 59 1.19 27.19 -22.55
CA ASN A 59 0.83 28.50 -21.98
C ASN A 59 -0.05 29.35 -22.91
N ALA A 60 0.23 29.31 -24.22
CA ALA A 60 -0.59 30.01 -25.22
C ALA A 60 -2.01 29.42 -25.28
N ASN A 61 -2.13 28.10 -25.31
CA ASN A 61 -3.43 27.42 -25.32
C ASN A 61 -4.20 27.59 -24.01
N VAL A 62 -3.53 27.62 -22.86
CA VAL A 62 -4.16 27.95 -21.56
C VAL A 62 -4.72 29.37 -21.58
N THR A 63 -3.96 30.34 -22.08
CA THR A 63 -4.42 31.73 -22.19
C THR A 63 -5.64 31.84 -23.11
N ARG A 64 -5.61 31.13 -24.25
CA ARG A 64 -6.71 31.05 -25.19
C ARG A 64 -7.96 30.42 -24.56
N MET A 65 -7.81 29.29 -23.87
CA MET A 65 -8.88 28.59 -23.16
C MET A 65 -9.55 29.50 -22.12
N MET A 66 -8.77 30.16 -21.26
CA MET A 66 -9.29 31.09 -20.23
C MET A 66 -10.05 32.27 -20.86
N LYS A 67 -9.52 32.82 -21.96
CA LYS A 67 -10.19 33.90 -22.69
C LYS A 67 -11.52 33.45 -23.27
N MET A 68 -11.58 32.29 -23.94
CA MET A 68 -12.81 31.75 -24.52
C MET A 68 -13.89 31.48 -23.46
N LEU A 69 -13.50 30.99 -22.28
CA LEU A 69 -14.43 30.83 -21.17
C LEU A 69 -14.93 32.18 -20.63
N THR A 70 -14.04 33.17 -20.55
CA THR A 70 -14.40 34.55 -20.15
C THR A 70 -15.39 35.17 -21.13
N ASP A 71 -15.12 35.03 -22.43
CA ASP A 71 -15.98 35.55 -23.50
C ASP A 71 -17.36 34.87 -23.50
N PHE A 72 -17.41 33.56 -23.24
CA PHE A 72 -18.68 32.83 -23.07
C PHE A 72 -19.50 33.36 -21.89
N LEU A 73 -18.86 33.52 -20.74
CA LEU A 73 -19.52 33.96 -19.50
C LEU A 73 -19.97 35.43 -19.58
N ALA A 74 -19.20 36.30 -20.22
CA ALA A 74 -19.55 37.70 -20.43
C ALA A 74 -20.78 37.89 -21.34
N ASN A 75 -20.99 36.96 -22.27
CA ASN A 75 -22.13 36.97 -23.20
C ASN A 75 -23.38 36.26 -22.64
N THR A 76 -23.30 35.67 -21.45
CA THR A 76 -24.43 34.95 -20.84
C THR A 76 -25.40 35.95 -20.18
N PRO A 77 -26.71 35.92 -20.49
CA PRO A 77 -27.71 36.77 -19.85
C PRO A 77 -27.83 36.52 -18.33
N LYS A 78 -28.07 37.58 -17.55
CA LYS A 78 -28.32 37.49 -16.10
C LYS A 78 -29.72 36.92 -15.81
N ASP A 79 -29.89 36.30 -14.64
CA ASP A 79 -31.16 35.71 -14.23
C ASP A 79 -32.35 36.68 -14.34
N GLY A 80 -33.47 36.20 -14.88
CA GLY A 80 -34.69 36.98 -15.13
C GLY A 80 -34.81 37.58 -16.53
N ALA A 81 -33.81 37.43 -17.40
CA ALA A 81 -33.95 37.64 -18.85
C ALA A 81 -34.23 36.29 -19.55
N ASP A 82 -35.15 36.28 -20.52
CA ASP A 82 -35.46 35.09 -21.33
C ASP A 82 -34.16 34.43 -21.86
N GLY A 83 -33.89 33.19 -21.47
CA GLY A 83 -32.88 32.33 -22.09
C GLY A 83 -31.64 31.94 -21.27
N SER A 84 -31.43 32.42 -20.03
CA SER A 84 -30.24 32.06 -19.21
C SER A 84 -30.06 30.53 -19.02
N GLU A 85 -31.15 29.79 -18.91
CA GLU A 85 -31.17 28.32 -18.81
C GLU A 85 -30.70 27.62 -20.12
N GLU A 86 -30.95 28.22 -21.29
CA GLU A 86 -30.53 27.67 -22.59
C GLU A 86 -29.01 27.75 -22.76
N TYR A 87 -28.36 28.81 -22.26
CA TYR A 87 -26.90 28.94 -22.23
C TYR A 87 -26.24 27.91 -21.31
N LEU A 88 -26.87 27.63 -20.16
CA LEU A 88 -26.43 26.53 -19.28
C LEU A 88 -26.50 25.18 -20.00
N GLN A 89 -27.57 24.93 -20.77
CA GLN A 89 -27.69 23.70 -21.55
C GLN A 89 -26.59 23.57 -22.61
N ILE A 90 -26.21 24.66 -23.28
CA ILE A 90 -25.09 24.64 -24.24
C ILE A 90 -23.79 24.21 -23.55
N PHE A 91 -23.49 24.77 -22.37
CA PHE A 91 -22.28 24.40 -21.63
C PHE A 91 -22.30 22.92 -21.20
N ILE A 92 -23.44 22.43 -20.69
CA ILE A 92 -23.60 21.04 -20.25
C ILE A 92 -23.41 20.05 -21.40
N HIS A 93 -23.98 20.34 -22.58
CA HIS A 93 -23.96 19.42 -23.73
C HIS A 93 -22.68 19.52 -24.58
N SER A 94 -21.75 20.43 -24.26
CA SER A 94 -20.54 20.66 -25.05
C SER A 94 -19.36 19.76 -24.70
N TYR A 95 -19.49 18.86 -23.72
CA TYR A 95 -18.41 18.01 -23.18
C TYR A 95 -17.20 18.76 -22.60
N VAL A 96 -17.19 20.09 -22.58
CA VAL A 96 -16.12 20.94 -22.05
C VAL A 96 -15.80 20.60 -20.60
N LEU A 97 -16.82 20.37 -19.75
CA LEU A 97 -16.64 19.97 -18.35
C LEU A 97 -15.86 18.67 -18.20
N ALA A 98 -16.22 17.64 -18.97
CA ALA A 98 -15.51 16.36 -18.96
C ALA A 98 -14.06 16.52 -19.46
N ALA A 99 -13.86 17.36 -20.47
CA ALA A 99 -12.53 17.68 -20.99
C ALA A 99 -11.67 18.45 -19.96
N LEU A 100 -12.26 19.39 -19.21
CA LEU A 100 -11.59 20.11 -18.12
C LEU A 100 -11.20 19.16 -16.98
N VAL A 101 -12.06 18.21 -16.62
CA VAL A 101 -11.71 17.16 -15.64
C VAL A 101 -10.54 16.33 -16.14
N LYS A 102 -10.56 15.90 -17.41
CA LYS A 102 -9.44 15.17 -18.02
C LYS A 102 -8.15 15.98 -18.02
N LEU A 103 -8.23 17.28 -18.30
CA LEU A 103 -7.09 18.20 -18.23
C LEU A 103 -6.59 18.39 -16.79
N TYR A 104 -7.50 18.39 -15.81
CA TYR A 104 -7.17 18.51 -14.39
C TYR A 104 -6.46 17.27 -13.82
N VAL A 105 -6.80 16.08 -14.31
CA VAL A 105 -6.16 14.81 -13.90
C VAL A 105 -4.78 14.62 -14.57
N SER A 106 -4.41 15.45 -15.56
CA SER A 106 -3.11 15.40 -16.24
C SER A 106 -1.92 15.57 -15.26
N PRO A 107 -0.79 14.86 -15.44
CA PRO A 107 0.39 14.98 -14.58
C PRO A 107 1.08 16.36 -14.62
N SER A 108 0.84 17.19 -15.65
CA SER A 108 1.44 18.52 -15.78
C SER A 108 0.81 19.56 -14.85
N ILE A 109 1.61 20.16 -13.96
CA ILE A 109 1.18 21.21 -13.00
C ILE A 109 0.49 22.38 -13.71
N ILE A 110 1.02 22.84 -14.85
CA ILE A 110 0.48 23.98 -15.61
C ILE A 110 -0.93 23.64 -16.12
N LYS A 111 -1.13 22.43 -16.67
CA LYS A 111 -2.43 21.96 -17.15
C LYS A 111 -3.45 21.83 -16.00
N LYS A 112 -3.01 21.33 -14.83
CA LYS A 112 -3.84 21.26 -13.62
C LYS A 112 -4.30 22.65 -13.15
N GLN A 113 -3.37 23.60 -13.04
CA GLN A 113 -3.68 24.97 -12.62
C GLN A 113 -4.62 25.67 -13.59
N ALA A 114 -4.42 25.46 -14.89
CA ALA A 114 -5.29 26.02 -15.92
C ALA A 114 -6.72 25.47 -15.85
N ALA A 115 -6.86 24.15 -15.75
CA ALA A 115 -8.18 23.51 -15.60
C ALA A 115 -8.87 23.97 -14.30
N HIS A 116 -8.10 24.11 -13.20
CA HIS A 116 -8.62 24.62 -11.94
C HIS A 116 -9.11 26.07 -12.05
N GLY A 117 -8.32 26.96 -12.65
CA GLY A 117 -8.69 28.35 -12.89
C GLY A 117 -9.98 28.48 -13.71
N CYS A 118 -10.11 27.69 -14.79
CA CYS A 118 -11.33 27.65 -15.60
C CYS A 118 -12.56 27.25 -14.78
N VAL A 119 -12.46 26.16 -14.01
CA VAL A 119 -13.60 25.65 -13.23
C VAL A 119 -13.99 26.63 -12.12
N CYS A 120 -13.03 27.21 -11.39
CA CYS A 120 -13.31 28.24 -10.39
C CYS A 120 -13.99 29.47 -11.00
N GLN A 121 -13.47 29.97 -12.13
CA GLN A 121 -14.07 31.10 -12.84
C GLN A 121 -15.50 30.79 -13.31
N PHE A 122 -15.76 29.58 -13.78
CA PHE A 122 -17.09 29.15 -14.18
C PHE A 122 -18.05 29.11 -12.96
N ILE A 123 -17.61 28.53 -11.84
CA ILE A 123 -18.40 28.44 -10.60
C ILE A 123 -18.73 29.83 -10.06
N ASP A 124 -17.75 30.71 -9.97
CA ASP A 124 -17.96 32.05 -9.40
C ASP A 124 -18.88 32.90 -10.27
N ASN A 125 -18.81 32.75 -11.59
CA ASN A 125 -19.78 33.38 -12.49
C ASN A 125 -21.17 32.75 -12.39
N CYS A 126 -21.30 31.43 -12.22
CA CYS A 126 -22.60 30.80 -11.98
C CYS A 126 -23.28 31.32 -10.71
N LYS A 127 -22.52 31.59 -9.63
CA LYS A 127 -23.07 32.20 -8.41
C LYS A 127 -23.60 33.62 -8.62
N ILE A 128 -23.05 34.35 -9.59
CA ILE A 128 -23.44 35.72 -9.93
C ILE A 128 -24.62 35.74 -10.92
N LEU A 129 -24.63 34.79 -11.86
CA LEU A 129 -25.59 34.74 -12.97
C LEU A 129 -26.94 34.12 -12.59
N PHE A 130 -26.99 33.23 -11.58
CA PHE A 130 -28.19 32.49 -11.19
C PHE A 130 -28.52 32.72 -9.71
N THR A 131 -29.77 33.09 -9.45
CA THR A 131 -30.31 33.42 -8.13
C THR A 131 -30.90 32.20 -7.42
N ASP A 132 -31.36 31.17 -8.15
CA ASP A 132 -31.79 29.88 -7.58
C ASP A 132 -30.63 28.86 -7.56
N PRO A 133 -30.12 28.51 -6.37
CA PRO A 133 -29.01 27.57 -6.25
C PRO A 133 -29.41 26.13 -6.64
N THR A 134 -30.69 25.75 -6.48
CA THR A 134 -31.10 24.34 -6.58
C THR A 134 -31.02 23.74 -7.98
N THR A 135 -31.21 24.57 -9.02
CA THR A 135 -31.11 24.15 -10.43
C THR A 135 -29.66 23.90 -10.86
N ILE A 136 -28.72 24.73 -10.40
CA ILE A 136 -27.27 24.54 -10.62
C ILE A 136 -26.80 23.27 -9.92
N TYR A 137 -27.15 23.09 -8.64
CA TYR A 137 -26.70 21.93 -7.88
C TYR A 137 -27.23 20.62 -8.49
N ARG A 138 -28.48 20.55 -8.96
CA ARG A 138 -29.02 19.31 -9.54
C ARG A 138 -28.30 18.88 -10.83
N LYS A 139 -27.95 19.83 -11.71
CA LYS A 139 -27.38 19.54 -13.03
C LYS A 139 -25.87 19.33 -13.02
N PHE A 140 -25.16 20.01 -12.12
CA PHE A 140 -23.70 19.96 -12.08
C PHE A 140 -23.12 19.23 -10.87
N ALA A 141 -23.93 18.84 -9.87
CA ALA A 141 -23.43 18.16 -8.67
C ALA A 141 -22.51 16.97 -8.96
N PRO A 142 -22.79 16.04 -9.90
CA PRO A 142 -21.91 14.88 -10.11
C PRO A 142 -20.51 15.28 -10.59
N ILE A 143 -20.43 16.22 -11.53
CA ILE A 143 -19.17 16.67 -12.12
C ILE A 143 -18.41 17.60 -11.17
N PHE A 144 -19.13 18.50 -10.48
CA PHE A 144 -18.53 19.31 -9.43
C PHE A 144 -18.07 18.47 -8.26
N PHE A 145 -18.78 17.40 -7.90
CA PHE A 145 -18.36 16.50 -6.83
C PHE A 145 -17.06 15.81 -7.19
N GLU A 146 -16.93 15.29 -8.41
CA GLU A 146 -15.68 14.68 -8.90
C GLU A 146 -14.50 15.67 -8.90
N PHE A 147 -14.70 16.88 -9.42
CA PHE A 147 -13.68 17.93 -9.42
C PHE A 147 -13.33 18.42 -8.01
N CYS A 148 -14.34 18.72 -7.19
CA CYS A 148 -14.15 19.20 -5.82
C CYS A 148 -13.45 18.15 -4.96
N VAL A 149 -13.78 16.87 -5.10
CA VAL A 149 -13.09 15.79 -4.39
C VAL A 149 -11.62 15.73 -4.80
N HIS A 150 -11.31 15.80 -6.10
CA HIS A 150 -9.91 15.79 -6.55
C HIS A 150 -9.15 17.05 -6.10
N HIS A 151 -9.79 18.22 -6.13
CA HIS A 151 -9.21 19.48 -5.69
C HIS A 151 -8.94 19.49 -4.19
N VAL A 152 -9.96 19.16 -3.38
CA VAL A 152 -9.84 19.04 -1.93
C VAL A 152 -8.78 18.01 -1.57
N PHE A 153 -8.73 16.87 -2.29
CA PHE A 153 -7.69 15.88 -2.10
C PHE A 153 -6.28 16.46 -2.33
N CYS A 154 -6.06 17.14 -3.46
CA CYS A 154 -4.75 17.70 -3.80
C CYS A 154 -4.31 18.79 -2.81
N ASP A 155 -5.20 19.72 -2.46
CA ASP A 155 -4.92 20.79 -1.51
C ASP A 155 -4.65 20.23 -0.11
N LEU A 156 -5.48 19.29 0.35
CA LEU A 156 -5.32 18.66 1.65
C LEU A 156 -4.05 17.79 1.70
N LEU A 157 -3.71 17.08 0.63
CA LEU A 157 -2.47 16.30 0.54
C LEU A 157 -1.24 17.20 0.60
N GLU A 158 -1.24 18.34 -0.09
CA GLU A 158 -0.11 19.28 -0.06
C GLU A 158 0.03 19.94 1.32
N LYS A 159 -1.09 20.36 1.93
CA LYS A 159 -1.10 20.85 3.33
C LYS A 159 -0.59 19.77 4.30
N SER A 160 -1.01 18.53 4.12
CA SER A 160 -0.55 17.38 4.91
C SER A 160 0.96 17.23 4.82
N LYS A 161 1.52 17.30 3.61
CA LYS A 161 2.98 17.26 3.37
C LYS A 161 3.71 18.43 4.06
N LEU A 162 3.15 19.63 4.03
CA LEU A 162 3.72 20.79 4.72
C LEU A 162 3.70 20.61 6.24
N CYS A 163 2.63 20.04 6.81
CA CYS A 163 2.58 19.70 8.22
C CYS A 163 3.67 18.69 8.62
N LEU A 164 3.93 17.66 7.80
CA LEU A 164 5.03 16.72 8.06
C LEU A 164 6.40 17.40 7.97
N LYS A 165 6.57 18.34 7.04
CA LYS A 165 7.81 19.13 6.91
C LYS A 165 8.04 19.98 8.16
N GLU A 166 7.00 20.62 8.67
CA GLU A 166 7.08 21.41 9.91
C GLU A 166 7.42 20.51 11.11
N LEU A 167 6.78 19.34 11.21
CA LEU A 167 7.11 18.36 12.26
C LEU A 167 8.58 17.91 12.16
N GLU A 168 9.09 17.66 10.96
CA GLU A 168 10.48 17.31 10.73
C GLU A 168 11.43 18.42 11.21
N SER A 169 11.08 19.69 10.97
CA SER A 169 11.81 20.85 11.50
C SER A 169 11.82 20.82 13.04
N GLN A 170 10.67 20.57 13.68
CA GLN A 170 10.60 20.47 15.14
C GLN A 170 11.42 19.31 15.70
N LEU A 171 11.39 18.13 15.06
CA LEU A 171 12.19 16.97 15.48
C LEU A 171 13.69 17.25 15.41
N SER A 172 14.14 18.01 14.42
CA SER A 172 15.55 18.41 14.31
C SER A 172 15.98 19.33 15.46
N LEU A 173 15.09 20.21 15.93
CA LEU A 173 15.32 21.13 17.05
C LEU A 173 15.27 20.41 18.40
N VAL A 174 14.37 19.43 18.57
CA VAL A 174 14.23 18.63 19.79
C VAL A 174 15.47 17.77 20.09
N ASN A 175 16.20 17.35 19.06
CA ASN A 175 17.48 16.67 19.25
C ASN A 175 18.56 17.59 19.86
N ILE A 176 18.35 18.91 19.85
CA ILE A 176 19.25 19.94 20.39
C ILE A 176 18.75 20.43 21.76
N GLU A 177 17.45 20.65 21.90
CA GLU A 177 16.79 21.16 23.11
C GLU A 177 15.77 20.12 23.58
N ARG A 178 15.97 19.51 24.75
CA ARG A 178 15.18 18.37 25.30
C ARG A 178 13.69 18.69 25.59
N GLY A 179 12.90 19.10 24.61
CA GLY A 179 11.46 19.30 24.70
C GLY A 179 10.68 18.20 23.97
N GLU A 180 9.52 17.78 24.48
CA GLU A 180 8.63 16.91 23.71
C GLU A 180 7.81 17.73 22.71
N PRO A 181 7.68 17.29 21.43
CA PRO A 181 6.82 17.96 20.47
C PRO A 181 5.34 17.89 20.91
N ILE A 182 4.53 18.87 20.49
CA ILE A 182 3.12 18.99 20.87
C ILE A 182 2.29 17.85 20.24
N ILE A 183 2.26 16.67 20.86
CA ILE A 183 1.70 15.42 20.31
C ILE A 183 0.15 15.42 20.23
N GLY A 184 -0.54 16.25 21.03
CA GLY A 184 -2.01 16.23 21.16
C GLY A 184 -2.78 16.42 19.85
N CYS A 185 -2.34 17.35 19.00
CA CYS A 185 -3.01 17.68 17.73
C CYS A 185 -2.76 16.66 16.61
N TRP A 186 -1.79 15.76 16.76
CA TRP A 186 -1.37 14.85 15.68
C TRP A 186 -2.16 13.54 15.64
N SER A 187 -2.94 13.22 16.66
CA SER A 187 -3.81 12.02 16.66
C SER A 187 -4.79 12.00 15.48
N GLN A 188 -5.29 13.18 15.10
CA GLN A 188 -6.18 13.35 13.95
C GLN A 188 -5.44 13.26 12.60
N TYR A 189 -4.12 13.47 12.59
CA TYR A 189 -3.34 13.51 11.37
C TYR A 189 -3.33 12.17 10.63
N LEU A 190 -3.13 11.06 11.35
CA LEU A 190 -3.18 9.73 10.75
C LEU A 190 -4.60 9.33 10.30
N LEU A 191 -5.65 9.88 10.92
CA LEU A 191 -7.03 9.73 10.43
C LEU A 191 -7.19 10.42 9.07
N ILE A 192 -6.75 11.68 8.97
CA ILE A 192 -6.78 12.47 7.73
C ILE A 192 -6.01 11.73 6.62
N LEU A 193 -4.82 11.21 6.92
CA LEU A 193 -4.04 10.46 5.93
C LEU A 193 -4.75 9.18 5.46
N LYS A 194 -5.47 8.49 6.35
CA LYS A 194 -6.24 7.29 5.99
C LYS A 194 -7.41 7.63 5.06
N GLU A 195 -8.11 8.73 5.32
CA GLU A 195 -9.18 9.20 4.45
C GLU A 195 -8.64 9.64 3.09
N LEU A 196 -7.50 10.35 3.07
CA LEU A 196 -6.80 10.68 1.82
C LEU A 196 -6.40 9.41 1.07
N GLU A 197 -5.81 8.43 1.74
CA GLU A 197 -5.43 7.14 1.12
C GLU A 197 -6.65 6.46 0.48
N SER A 198 -7.77 6.44 1.18
CA SER A 198 -9.04 5.88 0.68
C SER A 198 -9.55 6.62 -0.56
N ILE A 199 -9.52 7.96 -0.55
CA ILE A 199 -9.87 8.78 -1.72
C ILE A 199 -8.90 8.56 -2.88
N SER A 200 -7.61 8.38 -2.60
CA SER A 200 -6.57 8.20 -3.61
C SER A 200 -6.76 6.95 -4.47
N LYS A 201 -7.42 5.92 -3.91
CA LYS A 201 -7.77 4.67 -4.60
C LYS A 201 -8.91 4.83 -5.61
N LEU A 202 -9.73 5.89 -5.48
CA LEU A 202 -10.90 6.11 -6.33
C LEU A 202 -10.54 6.65 -7.72
N TYR A 203 -9.38 7.29 -7.87
CA TYR A 203 -9.00 8.01 -9.09
C TYR A 203 -7.60 7.60 -9.58
N LYS A 204 -7.47 7.42 -10.90
CA LYS A 204 -6.21 7.03 -11.54
C LYS A 204 -5.12 8.08 -11.27
N GLY A 205 -3.94 7.61 -10.83
CA GLY A 205 -2.76 8.45 -10.56
C GLY A 205 -2.73 9.15 -9.19
N LEU A 206 -3.86 9.24 -8.47
CA LEU A 206 -3.87 9.85 -7.14
C LEU A 206 -3.15 8.98 -6.10
N ASN A 207 -3.28 7.65 -6.20
CA ASN A 207 -2.61 6.73 -5.28
C ASN A 207 -1.08 6.83 -5.38
N GLU A 208 -0.53 6.85 -6.60
CA GLU A 208 0.90 7.07 -6.84
C GLU A 208 1.35 8.42 -6.26
N MET A 209 0.60 9.49 -6.53
CA MET A 209 0.89 10.83 -6.01
C MET A 209 0.84 10.88 -4.48
N PHE A 210 -0.12 10.21 -3.85
CA PHE A 210 -0.22 10.09 -2.39
C PHE A 210 1.04 9.46 -1.81
N TRP A 211 1.40 8.26 -2.29
CA TRP A 211 2.54 7.51 -1.77
C TRP A 211 3.88 8.18 -2.09
N GLU A 212 4.02 8.85 -3.23
CA GLU A 212 5.21 9.66 -3.55
C GLU A 212 5.43 10.75 -2.49
N LYS A 213 4.37 11.47 -2.10
CA LYS A 213 4.42 12.52 -1.08
C LYS A 213 4.74 11.96 0.31
N MET A 214 4.18 10.80 0.66
CA MET A 214 4.50 10.09 1.92
C MET A 214 5.96 9.63 1.95
N ARG A 215 6.48 9.11 0.83
CA ARG A 215 7.88 8.66 0.67
C ARG A 215 8.86 9.82 0.87
N GLN A 216 8.55 11.00 0.33
CA GLN A 216 9.34 12.23 0.52
C GLN A 216 9.40 12.73 1.98
N ARG A 217 8.50 12.23 2.85
CA ARG A 217 8.38 12.62 4.26
C ARG A 217 8.37 11.40 5.20
N ARG A 218 9.14 10.37 4.84
CA ARG A 218 9.23 9.10 5.58
C ARG A 218 9.58 9.26 7.07
N VAL A 219 10.53 10.13 7.40
CA VAL A 219 11.04 10.31 8.79
C VAL A 219 9.96 10.82 9.75
N PRO A 220 9.34 12.00 9.53
CA PRO A 220 8.29 12.50 10.42
C PRO A 220 7.07 11.58 10.44
N LEU A 221 6.74 10.94 9.30
CA LEU A 221 5.65 9.98 9.20
C LEU A 221 5.88 8.77 10.12
N CYS A 222 7.07 8.18 10.07
CA CYS A 222 7.47 7.07 10.96
C CYS A 222 7.43 7.46 12.43
N PHE A 223 7.88 8.68 12.77
CA PHE A 223 7.80 9.19 14.15
C PHE A 223 6.35 9.25 14.66
N LEU A 224 5.44 9.79 13.84
CA LEU A 224 4.01 9.85 14.18
C LEU A 224 3.40 8.48 14.37
N ILE A 225 3.65 7.57 13.42
CA ILE A 225 3.19 6.18 13.50
C ILE A 225 3.69 5.53 14.80
N GLY A 226 4.96 5.73 15.15
CA GLY A 226 5.54 5.17 16.38
C GLY A 226 4.93 5.73 17.67
N LYS A 227 4.70 7.05 17.75
CA LYS A 227 4.17 7.74 18.93
C LYS A 227 2.65 7.58 19.12
N LEU A 228 1.87 7.60 18.04
CA LEU A 228 0.40 7.63 18.11
C LEU A 228 -0.24 6.24 18.06
N SER A 229 0.53 5.21 17.74
CA SER A 229 0.01 3.85 17.65
C SER A 229 -0.21 3.20 19.00
N LYS A 230 -1.42 3.36 19.51
CA LYS A 230 -1.89 2.61 20.68
C LYS A 230 -2.27 1.16 20.34
N MET A 231 -2.72 0.89 19.10
CA MET A 231 -3.19 -0.42 18.63
C MET A 231 -2.59 -0.75 17.25
N SER A 232 -2.27 -2.01 17.00
CA SER A 232 -1.57 -2.45 15.79
C SER A 232 -2.43 -2.42 14.52
N THR A 233 -3.71 -2.78 14.63
CA THR A 233 -4.60 -3.00 13.49
C THR A 233 -5.05 -1.71 12.79
N TYR A 234 -5.12 -0.59 13.51
CA TYR A 234 -5.62 0.68 12.93
C TYR A 234 -4.67 1.27 11.87
N TYR A 235 -3.37 0.98 11.98
CA TYR A 235 -2.31 1.54 11.12
C TYR A 235 -1.72 0.48 10.18
N GLN A 236 -2.35 -0.68 10.07
CA GLN A 236 -1.90 -1.74 9.17
C GLN A 236 -1.81 -1.26 7.71
N TRP A 237 -2.78 -0.45 7.26
CA TRP A 237 -2.82 0.12 5.91
C TRP A 237 -1.57 0.93 5.54
N ILE A 238 -0.86 1.53 6.50
CA ILE A 238 0.36 2.30 6.21
C ILE A 238 1.64 1.47 6.40
N LEU A 239 1.59 0.45 7.27
CA LEU A 239 2.71 -0.44 7.54
C LEU A 239 2.99 -1.41 6.39
N GLU A 240 1.95 -1.80 5.66
CA GLU A 240 2.06 -2.65 4.47
C GLU A 240 2.78 -1.96 3.30
N HIS A 241 2.81 -0.62 3.28
CA HIS A 241 3.61 0.15 2.33
C HIS A 241 5.05 0.30 2.85
N LYS A 242 5.85 -0.75 2.61
CA LYS A 242 7.21 -0.94 3.12
C LYS A 242 8.16 0.22 2.74
N GLU A 243 7.90 0.92 1.65
CA GLU A 243 8.70 2.08 1.20
C GLU A 243 8.61 3.33 2.09
N VAL A 244 7.51 3.52 2.82
CA VAL A 244 7.27 4.72 3.64
C VAL A 244 7.45 4.47 5.13
N THR A 245 7.74 3.21 5.50
CA THR A 245 8.04 2.78 6.87
C THR A 245 9.47 2.29 6.96
N HIS A 246 10.04 2.21 8.16
CA HIS A 246 11.37 1.64 8.36
C HIS A 246 11.33 0.49 9.36
N PHE A 247 12.36 -0.35 9.31
CA PHE A 247 12.49 -1.57 10.11
C PHE A 247 12.06 -1.42 11.57
N LYS A 248 12.60 -0.42 12.30
CA LYS A 248 12.29 -0.25 13.74
C LYS A 248 10.81 -0.02 14.00
N ILE A 249 10.10 0.70 13.11
CA ILE A 249 8.64 0.89 13.25
C ILE A 249 7.92 -0.42 12.99
N ARG A 250 8.23 -1.12 11.88
CA ARG A 250 7.62 -2.42 11.56
C ARG A 250 7.87 -3.45 12.67
N GLN A 251 9.10 -3.55 13.17
CA GLN A 251 9.47 -4.38 14.32
C GLN A 251 8.68 -4.01 15.58
N CYS A 252 8.60 -2.73 15.94
CA CYS A 252 7.83 -2.29 17.11
C CYS A 252 6.36 -2.70 17.01
N PHE A 253 5.74 -2.59 15.83
CA PHE A 253 4.35 -3.00 15.62
C PHE A 253 4.17 -4.50 15.60
N ALA A 254 5.04 -5.23 14.91
CA ALA A 254 5.06 -6.69 14.91
C ALA A 254 5.12 -7.22 16.35
N LEU A 255 6.00 -6.66 17.19
CA LEU A 255 6.07 -6.99 18.61
C LEU A 255 4.80 -6.58 19.39
N LYS A 256 4.19 -5.42 19.10
CA LYS A 256 2.90 -5.05 19.71
C LYS A 256 1.80 -6.06 19.36
N MET A 257 1.74 -6.58 18.13
CA MET A 257 0.79 -7.63 17.72
C MET A 257 0.99 -8.93 18.51
N LEU A 258 2.24 -9.26 18.87
CA LEU A 258 2.52 -10.40 19.77
C LEU A 258 2.00 -10.13 21.21
N LEU A 259 1.93 -8.86 21.62
CA LEU A 259 1.68 -8.42 22.99
C LEU A 259 0.23 -7.95 23.25
N GLU A 260 -0.62 -7.83 22.22
CA GLU A 260 -1.93 -7.14 22.27
C GLU A 260 -2.93 -7.69 23.31
N GLU A 261 -2.69 -8.89 23.85
CA GLU A 261 -3.56 -9.55 24.83
C GLU A 261 -2.84 -9.95 26.13
N ARG A 262 -1.72 -9.28 26.48
CA ARG A 262 -1.10 -9.45 27.80
C ARG A 262 -2.01 -8.85 28.88
N HIS A 263 -2.75 -9.71 29.59
CA HIS A 263 -3.55 -9.31 30.74
C HIS A 263 -2.64 -8.91 31.91
N LYS A 264 -3.05 -7.93 32.72
CA LYS A 264 -2.27 -7.44 33.88
C LYS A 264 -2.00 -8.48 34.98
N ASN A 265 -2.64 -9.65 34.92
CA ASN A 265 -2.43 -10.77 35.83
C ASN A 265 -1.69 -11.90 35.09
N GLU A 266 -0.44 -11.66 34.67
CA GLU A 266 0.35 -12.70 33.99
C GLU A 266 0.79 -13.75 35.00
N GLU A 267 0.24 -14.96 34.88
CA GLU A 267 0.73 -16.14 35.58
C GLU A 267 2.13 -16.49 35.06
N LEU A 268 3.02 -16.87 35.99
CA LEU A 268 4.35 -17.39 35.66
C LEU A 268 4.17 -18.77 35.03
N TYR A 269 4.79 -19.00 33.87
CA TYR A 269 4.80 -20.31 33.22
C TYR A 269 6.12 -21.01 33.56
N GLU A 270 6.08 -21.82 34.62
CA GLU A 270 7.23 -22.55 35.15
C GLU A 270 7.50 -23.83 34.37
N MET A 271 8.75 -24.02 33.98
CA MET A 271 9.24 -25.22 33.29
C MET A 271 10.47 -25.77 34.01
N LEU A 272 10.40 -27.03 34.41
CA LEU A 272 11.53 -27.78 34.97
C LEU A 272 12.09 -28.67 33.85
N ILE A 273 13.34 -28.43 33.46
CA ILE A 273 13.93 -29.06 32.27
C ILE A 273 15.13 -29.93 32.66
N CYS A 274 15.14 -31.19 32.26
CA CYS A 274 16.32 -32.05 32.40
C CYS A 274 17.27 -31.83 31.22
N ARG A 275 18.56 -31.52 31.46
CA ARG A 275 19.53 -31.27 30.36
C ARG A 275 19.66 -32.45 29.39
N SER A 276 19.54 -33.69 29.87
CA SER A 276 19.64 -34.90 29.03
C SER A 276 18.40 -35.14 28.17
N ARG A 277 17.26 -34.52 28.54
CA ARG A 277 15.97 -34.58 27.84
C ARG A 277 15.48 -33.19 27.43
N LEU A 278 16.43 -32.30 27.16
CA LEU A 278 16.16 -30.87 26.91
C LEU A 278 15.06 -30.69 25.87
N PHE A 279 15.12 -31.46 24.78
CA PHE A 279 14.21 -31.32 23.65
C PHE A 279 12.82 -31.89 23.96
N GLU A 280 12.77 -33.09 24.54
CA GLU A 280 11.52 -33.78 24.89
C GLU A 280 10.73 -32.99 25.94
N ASP A 281 11.40 -32.55 27.01
CA ASP A 281 10.76 -31.80 28.09
C ASP A 281 10.28 -30.43 27.56
N SER A 282 11.10 -29.75 26.76
CA SER A 282 10.70 -28.47 26.14
C SER A 282 9.51 -28.65 25.20
N PHE A 283 9.49 -29.73 24.43
CA PHE A 283 8.38 -30.05 23.54
C PHE A 283 7.10 -30.34 24.31
N GLU A 284 7.18 -31.06 25.43
CA GLU A 284 6.02 -31.38 26.27
C GLU A 284 5.39 -30.11 26.86
N TYR A 285 6.21 -29.22 27.43
CA TYR A 285 5.73 -27.94 27.97
C TYR A 285 5.19 -27.02 26.87
N ILE A 286 5.99 -26.71 25.85
CA ILE A 286 5.64 -25.67 24.87
C ILE A 286 4.69 -26.18 23.78
N GLY A 287 4.84 -27.42 23.33
CA GLY A 287 4.06 -27.99 22.23
C GLY A 287 2.58 -28.12 22.57
N HIS A 288 2.26 -28.46 23.82
CA HIS A 288 0.88 -28.69 24.29
C HIS A 288 0.28 -27.54 25.10
N ALA A 289 1.08 -26.53 25.49
CA ALA A 289 0.57 -25.37 26.22
C ALA A 289 -0.51 -24.60 25.45
N SER A 290 -1.41 -23.96 26.20
CA SER A 290 -2.35 -23.01 25.62
C SER A 290 -1.62 -21.73 25.19
N PRO A 291 -2.01 -21.05 24.09
CA PRO A 291 -1.42 -19.78 23.69
C PRO A 291 -1.50 -18.70 24.78
N ARG A 292 -2.51 -18.75 25.65
CA ARG A 292 -2.66 -17.83 26.78
C ARG A 292 -1.57 -18.01 27.83
N SER A 293 -1.28 -19.26 28.19
CA SER A 293 -0.22 -19.59 29.17
C SER A 293 1.16 -19.13 28.69
N LEU A 294 1.44 -19.32 27.39
CA LEU A 294 2.71 -18.94 26.78
C LEU A 294 2.92 -17.43 26.60
N ARG A 295 1.88 -16.60 26.78
CA ARG A 295 2.03 -15.14 26.72
C ARG A 295 2.59 -14.54 28.00
N GLY A 296 2.48 -15.27 29.11
CA GLY A 296 3.00 -14.84 30.41
C GLY A 296 4.53 -14.85 30.48
N GLN A 297 5.07 -14.66 31.69
CA GLN A 297 6.50 -14.71 31.91
C GLN A 297 6.96 -16.18 32.01
N LEU A 298 7.85 -16.61 31.11
CA LEU A 298 8.49 -17.91 31.19
C LEU A 298 9.52 -17.94 32.34
N PHE A 299 9.45 -18.98 33.16
CA PHE A 299 10.43 -19.28 34.19
C PHE A 299 11.03 -20.66 33.95
N ILE A 300 12.34 -20.71 33.72
CA ILE A 300 13.06 -21.96 33.45
C ILE A 300 13.94 -22.29 34.64
N GLN A 301 13.91 -23.56 35.04
CA GLN A 301 14.87 -24.15 35.96
C GLN A 301 15.40 -25.45 35.35
N PHE A 302 16.72 -25.64 35.37
CA PHE A 302 17.31 -26.93 35.03
C PHE A 302 17.31 -27.86 36.26
N GLU A 303 17.01 -29.14 36.05
CA GLU A 303 17.01 -30.12 37.13
C GLU A 303 18.36 -30.17 37.84
N ASN A 304 18.33 -30.17 39.17
CA ASN A 304 19.52 -30.17 40.04
C ASN A 304 20.41 -28.93 39.92
N GLU A 305 19.91 -27.83 39.34
CA GLU A 305 20.61 -26.55 39.27
C GLU A 305 19.85 -25.47 40.08
N GLU A 306 20.61 -24.64 40.80
CA GLU A 306 20.06 -23.49 41.56
C GLU A 306 19.93 -22.22 40.69
N ALA A 307 20.56 -22.21 39.51
CA ALA A 307 20.53 -21.08 38.61
C ALA A 307 19.11 -20.83 38.08
N THR A 308 18.66 -19.57 38.16
CA THR A 308 17.36 -19.12 37.66
C THR A 308 17.46 -17.73 37.04
N GLY A 309 16.42 -17.31 36.34
CA GLY A 309 16.28 -15.95 35.82
C GLY A 309 16.66 -15.77 34.34
N PRO A 310 16.86 -14.53 33.88
CA PRO A 310 16.97 -14.22 32.45
C PRO A 310 18.18 -14.85 31.74
N GLY A 311 19.25 -15.18 32.48
CA GLY A 311 20.40 -15.89 31.92
C GLY A 311 20.06 -17.32 31.51
N VAL A 312 19.38 -18.05 32.39
CA VAL A 312 18.91 -19.43 32.16
C VAL A 312 17.88 -19.47 31.04
N LEU A 313 16.98 -18.48 30.98
CA LEU A 313 16.03 -18.36 29.87
C LEU A 313 16.74 -18.22 28.51
N ARG A 314 17.78 -17.38 28.43
CA ARG A 314 18.58 -17.22 27.20
C ARG A 314 19.34 -18.50 26.84
N GLU A 315 19.94 -19.15 27.82
CA GLU A 315 20.64 -20.44 27.62
C GLU A 315 19.67 -21.49 27.08
N TRP A 316 18.50 -21.64 27.69
CA TRP A 316 17.46 -22.58 27.25
C TRP A 316 17.04 -22.33 25.80
N PHE A 317 16.75 -21.09 25.41
CA PHE A 317 16.43 -20.77 24.02
C PHE A 317 17.57 -21.14 23.06
N SER A 318 18.82 -20.84 23.43
CA SER A 318 20.00 -21.18 22.62
C SER A 318 20.08 -22.69 22.40
N LEU A 319 20.03 -23.47 23.47
CA LEU A 319 20.15 -24.92 23.40
C LEU A 319 19.00 -25.56 22.63
N VAL A 320 17.75 -25.12 22.85
CA VAL A 320 16.59 -25.64 22.11
C VAL A 320 16.69 -25.30 20.62
N CYS A 321 17.15 -24.09 20.28
CA CYS A 321 17.38 -23.70 18.89
C CYS A 321 18.49 -24.53 18.25
N GLU A 322 19.60 -24.78 18.94
CA GLU A 322 20.66 -25.67 18.44
C GLU A 322 20.12 -27.05 18.09
N VAL A 323 19.23 -27.62 18.91
CA VAL A 323 18.59 -28.91 18.61
C VAL A 323 17.63 -28.80 17.41
N ILE A 324 16.76 -27.77 17.36
CA ILE A 324 15.78 -27.61 16.28
C ILE A 324 16.46 -27.46 14.91
N PHE A 325 17.54 -26.68 14.83
CA PHE A 325 18.25 -26.37 13.59
C PHE A 325 19.47 -27.27 13.37
N ASN A 326 19.67 -28.30 14.20
CA ASN A 326 20.70 -29.29 13.99
C ASN A 326 20.41 -30.08 12.70
N PRO A 327 21.34 -30.13 11.72
CA PRO A 327 21.16 -30.91 10.51
C PRO A 327 20.86 -32.41 10.76
N GLN A 328 21.31 -32.96 11.90
CA GLN A 328 21.08 -34.36 12.27
C GLN A 328 19.63 -34.66 12.67
N ASN A 329 18.90 -33.67 13.19
CA ASN A 329 17.51 -33.84 13.61
C ASN A 329 16.52 -33.69 12.45
N ALA A 330 17.02 -33.23 11.30
CA ALA A 330 16.29 -33.13 10.03
C ALA A 330 14.98 -32.32 10.08
N LEU A 331 14.70 -31.52 11.12
CA LEU A 331 13.52 -30.65 11.21
C LEU A 331 13.58 -29.50 10.20
N PHE A 332 14.76 -28.89 10.11
CA PHE A 332 15.09 -27.86 9.15
C PHE A 332 16.30 -28.28 8.33
N VAL A 333 16.34 -27.84 7.07
CA VAL A 333 17.44 -28.11 6.16
C VAL A 333 18.07 -26.78 5.76
N SER A 334 19.40 -26.75 5.70
CA SER A 334 20.14 -25.59 5.20
C SER A 334 19.87 -25.37 3.70
N CYS A 335 19.76 -24.11 3.27
CA CYS A 335 19.53 -23.78 1.88
C CYS A 335 20.74 -24.21 1.02
N PRO A 336 20.53 -24.74 -0.20
CA PRO A 336 21.63 -25.23 -1.04
C PRO A 336 22.68 -24.15 -1.36
N ASN A 337 22.24 -22.92 -1.58
CA ASN A 337 23.08 -21.79 -1.99
C ASN A 337 23.52 -20.89 -0.81
N ASP A 338 22.87 -21.02 0.35
CA ASP A 338 23.23 -20.32 1.59
C ASP A 338 23.05 -21.23 2.80
N GLY A 339 24.15 -21.87 3.22
CA GLY A 339 24.15 -22.82 4.34
C GLY A 339 23.75 -22.21 5.69
N ARG A 340 23.67 -20.88 5.80
CA ARG A 340 23.26 -20.15 7.01
C ARG A 340 21.75 -19.99 7.11
N ARG A 341 21.01 -20.22 6.02
CA ARG A 341 19.55 -20.09 5.97
C ARG A 341 18.88 -21.44 6.05
N PHE A 342 17.72 -21.48 6.70
CA PHE A 342 16.98 -22.71 6.94
C PHE A 342 15.59 -22.67 6.29
N PHE A 343 15.14 -23.83 5.82
CA PHE A 343 13.75 -24.07 5.42
C PHE A 343 13.18 -25.35 6.07
N PRO A 344 11.86 -25.45 6.27
CA PRO A 344 11.22 -26.62 6.89
C PRO A 344 11.45 -27.90 6.07
N ASN A 345 11.79 -29.01 6.72
CA ASN A 345 11.83 -30.31 6.06
C ASN A 345 10.41 -30.92 5.97
N PRO A 346 9.85 -31.18 4.77
CA PRO A 346 8.52 -31.78 4.65
C PRO A 346 8.41 -33.21 5.20
N ALA A 347 9.52 -33.92 5.41
CA ALA A 347 9.54 -35.35 5.69
C ALA A 347 9.28 -35.75 7.16
N LEU A 348 9.01 -34.81 8.08
CA LEU A 348 8.94 -35.08 9.53
C LEU A 348 7.60 -34.72 10.19
N HIS A 349 7.45 -35.15 11.45
CA HIS A 349 6.25 -34.98 12.27
C HIS A 349 5.80 -33.51 12.38
N LEU A 350 4.54 -33.27 12.03
CA LEU A 350 3.92 -31.94 11.96
C LEU A 350 3.90 -31.18 13.29
N ASP A 351 3.89 -31.87 14.42
CA ASP A 351 3.81 -31.24 15.74
C ASP A 351 5.12 -30.54 16.13
N TYR A 352 6.27 -31.03 15.63
CA TYR A 352 7.54 -30.33 15.85
C TYR A 352 7.57 -28.97 15.13
N PHE A 353 6.89 -28.81 14.00
CA PHE A 353 6.80 -27.51 13.35
C PHE A 353 5.97 -26.52 14.17
N VAL A 354 4.88 -26.96 14.81
CA VAL A 354 4.12 -26.12 15.75
C VAL A 354 5.03 -25.69 16.91
N PHE A 355 5.75 -26.64 17.50
CA PHE A 355 6.72 -26.36 18.57
C PHE A 355 7.80 -25.37 18.12
N SER A 356 8.45 -25.57 16.97
CA SER A 356 9.45 -24.65 16.43
C SER A 356 8.88 -23.26 16.21
N GLY A 357 7.70 -23.14 15.61
CA GLY A 357 7.01 -21.87 15.43
C GLY A 357 6.76 -21.15 16.75
N ARG A 358 6.34 -21.87 17.79
CA ARG A 358 6.15 -21.34 19.15
C ARG A 358 7.48 -20.88 19.77
N ILE A 359 8.56 -21.64 19.63
CA ILE A 359 9.89 -21.24 20.13
C ILE A 359 10.34 -19.92 19.50
N ILE A 360 10.22 -19.77 18.17
CA ILE A 360 10.55 -18.53 17.46
C ILE A 360 9.67 -17.36 17.96
N ALA A 361 8.37 -17.60 18.11
CA ALA A 361 7.43 -16.60 18.63
C ALA A 361 7.80 -16.12 20.03
N LEU A 362 8.13 -17.07 20.92
CA LEU A 362 8.52 -16.81 22.30
C LEU A 362 9.86 -16.08 22.37
N ALA A 363 10.83 -16.45 21.53
CA ALA A 363 12.10 -15.72 21.45
C ALA A 363 11.87 -14.25 21.09
N LEU A 364 11.00 -13.97 20.11
CA LEU A 364 10.61 -12.60 19.76
C LEU A 364 9.87 -11.88 20.90
N LEU A 365 8.93 -12.56 21.55
CA LEU A 365 8.13 -12.04 22.67
C LEU A 365 9.01 -11.65 23.87
N HIS A 366 9.97 -12.51 24.22
CA HIS A 366 10.91 -12.32 25.32
C HIS A 366 12.16 -11.53 24.92
N ARG A 367 12.28 -11.12 23.65
CA ARG A 367 13.42 -10.38 23.09
C ARG A 367 14.75 -11.12 23.28
N VAL A 368 14.73 -12.44 23.11
CA VAL A 368 15.91 -13.30 23.15
C VAL A 368 16.46 -13.45 21.74
N GLN A 369 17.78 -13.31 21.61
CA GLN A 369 18.50 -13.48 20.35
C GLN A 369 18.78 -14.97 20.15
N ILE A 370 18.43 -15.49 18.98
CA ILE A 370 18.60 -16.92 18.65
C ILE A 370 19.44 -17.14 17.38
N SER A 371 19.85 -16.07 16.69
CA SER A 371 20.80 -16.07 15.57
C SER A 371 20.46 -17.03 14.43
N ILE A 372 19.19 -17.09 14.04
CA ILE A 372 18.69 -17.95 12.95
C ILE A 372 18.19 -17.10 11.80
N ALA A 373 18.50 -17.53 10.58
CA ALA A 373 17.98 -16.95 9.35
C ALA A 373 17.11 -17.97 8.60
N PHE A 374 15.94 -17.52 8.16
CA PHE A 374 15.04 -18.29 7.31
C PHE A 374 15.19 -17.90 5.84
N ASP A 375 14.88 -18.87 4.99
CA ASP A 375 14.75 -18.67 3.55
C ASP A 375 13.61 -17.69 3.21
N ARG A 376 13.77 -16.93 2.12
CA ARG A 376 12.79 -15.94 1.66
C ARG A 376 11.43 -16.56 1.38
N VAL A 377 11.38 -17.77 0.81
CA VAL A 377 10.13 -18.42 0.45
C VAL A 377 9.31 -18.77 1.69
N LEU A 378 9.96 -19.15 2.80
CA LEU A 378 9.27 -19.36 4.06
C LEU A 378 8.55 -18.07 4.51
N PHE A 379 9.23 -16.94 4.40
CA PHE A 379 8.62 -15.64 4.72
C PHE A 379 7.43 -15.34 3.80
N LEU A 380 7.59 -15.47 2.48
CA LEU A 380 6.54 -15.17 1.50
C LEU A 380 5.28 -16.02 1.76
N GLN A 381 5.46 -17.31 2.05
CA GLN A 381 4.35 -18.19 2.45
C GLN A 381 3.64 -17.73 3.72
N LEU A 382 4.41 -17.32 4.74
CA LEU A 382 3.86 -16.83 6.00
C LEU A 382 3.11 -15.50 5.85
N ALA A 383 3.54 -14.67 4.89
CA ALA A 383 2.88 -13.41 4.52
C ALA A 383 1.65 -13.61 3.61
N GLY A 384 1.47 -14.81 3.04
CA GLY A 384 0.46 -15.06 2.01
C GLY A 384 0.74 -14.30 0.71
N GLU A 385 2.01 -13.99 0.44
CA GLU A 385 2.45 -13.34 -0.80
C GLU A 385 2.72 -14.40 -1.89
N ASP A 386 2.53 -14.01 -3.15
CA ASP A 386 2.80 -14.89 -4.30
C ASP A 386 4.31 -15.19 -4.41
N ILE A 387 4.62 -16.44 -4.75
CA ILE A 387 6.01 -16.88 -4.92
C ILE A 387 6.32 -16.97 -6.39
N SER A 388 7.36 -16.25 -6.79
CA SER A 388 7.86 -16.29 -8.15
C SER A 388 8.81 -17.47 -8.35
N PHE A 389 9.11 -17.76 -9.61
CA PHE A 389 10.15 -18.73 -9.94
C PHE A 389 11.52 -18.30 -9.40
N GLU A 390 11.81 -16.99 -9.46
CA GLU A 390 13.06 -16.42 -8.98
C GLU A 390 13.31 -16.72 -7.50
N ASP A 391 12.24 -16.79 -6.68
CA ASP A 391 12.34 -17.08 -5.25
C ASP A 391 12.68 -18.55 -4.96
N ILE A 392 12.29 -19.48 -5.82
CA ILE A 392 12.54 -20.92 -5.62
C ILE A 392 13.74 -21.44 -6.43
N ARG A 393 14.40 -20.57 -7.20
CA ARG A 393 15.51 -20.92 -8.09
C ARG A 393 16.62 -21.67 -7.35
N ASP A 394 16.98 -21.19 -6.16
CA ASP A 394 18.03 -21.77 -5.32
C ASP A 394 17.73 -23.21 -4.85
N TRP A 395 16.49 -23.65 -4.98
CA TRP A 395 16.06 -24.98 -4.55
C TRP A 395 16.08 -26.03 -5.66
N LEU A 396 16.20 -25.58 -6.91
CA LEU A 396 16.13 -26.47 -8.06
C LEU A 396 17.43 -27.24 -8.29
N GLN A 397 18.51 -26.91 -7.56
CA GLN A 397 19.81 -27.64 -7.50
C GLN A 397 20.43 -28.05 -8.85
N GLU A 398 19.93 -27.53 -9.97
CA GLU A 398 20.47 -27.73 -11.29
C GLU A 398 20.95 -26.37 -11.81
N ASP A 399 22.18 -26.34 -12.32
CA ASP A 399 22.78 -25.25 -13.11
C ASP A 399 22.05 -25.10 -14.47
N THR A 400 20.73 -25.19 -14.48
CA THR A 400 19.92 -24.88 -15.64
C THR A 400 19.76 -23.37 -15.68
N GLU A 401 20.58 -22.72 -16.51
CA GLU A 401 20.36 -21.32 -16.93
C GLU A 401 18.98 -21.14 -17.56
N ASP A 402 18.34 -22.22 -18.01
CA ASP A 402 17.04 -22.20 -18.68
C ASP A 402 16.03 -23.21 -18.10
N ILE A 403 14.82 -22.71 -17.82
CA ILE A 403 13.68 -23.41 -17.20
C ILE A 403 13.05 -24.41 -18.19
N LEU A 404 13.30 -24.18 -19.49
CA LEU A 404 12.74 -24.89 -20.62
C LEU A 404 13.38 -26.28 -20.74
N GLY A 405 12.78 -27.27 -20.08
CA GLY A 405 13.27 -28.66 -20.10
C GLY A 405 12.90 -29.45 -18.86
N LEU A 406 12.54 -28.77 -17.76
CA LEU A 406 11.98 -29.42 -16.58
C LEU A 406 10.62 -30.05 -16.89
N THR A 407 10.25 -31.07 -16.13
CA THR A 407 8.91 -31.66 -16.16
C THR A 407 8.20 -31.43 -14.83
N PHE A 408 6.89 -31.67 -14.75
CA PHE A 408 6.11 -31.48 -13.52
C PHE A 408 6.35 -32.62 -12.51
N VAL A 409 7.61 -32.81 -12.16
CA VAL A 409 8.10 -33.80 -11.20
C VAL A 409 9.02 -33.13 -10.19
N CYS A 410 9.06 -33.68 -8.99
CA CYS A 410 9.96 -33.25 -7.94
C CYS A 410 10.72 -34.47 -7.41
N ASP A 411 12.04 -34.32 -7.26
CA ASP A 411 12.86 -35.24 -6.49
C ASP A 411 12.63 -35.00 -5.00
N GLY A 412 12.02 -35.97 -4.32
CA GLY A 412 11.94 -36.00 -2.86
C GLY A 412 13.03 -36.90 -2.30
N LYS A 413 13.84 -36.38 -1.36
CA LYS A 413 14.65 -37.23 -0.47
C LYS A 413 13.80 -37.55 0.77
N GLU A 414 13.12 -38.70 0.76
CA GLU A 414 12.48 -39.26 1.95
C GLU A 414 13.42 -40.31 2.54
N LEU A 415 13.90 -40.10 3.77
CA LEU A 415 14.64 -41.09 4.59
C LEU A 415 15.72 -41.89 3.82
N GLY A 416 16.52 -41.20 2.99
CA GLY A 416 17.64 -41.81 2.26
C GLY A 416 17.28 -42.46 0.92
N SER A 417 16.02 -42.42 0.47
CA SER A 417 15.60 -42.85 -0.86
C SER A 417 15.22 -41.64 -1.74
N ARG A 418 15.73 -41.60 -2.99
CA ARG A 418 15.33 -40.60 -3.99
C ARG A 418 14.05 -41.09 -4.65
N LYS A 419 12.93 -40.41 -4.39
CA LYS A 419 11.63 -40.74 -4.99
C LYS A 419 11.19 -39.58 -5.89
N VAL A 420 10.91 -39.90 -7.14
CA VAL A 420 10.35 -38.95 -8.11
C VAL A 420 8.84 -38.90 -7.90
N VAL A 421 8.31 -37.74 -7.53
CA VAL A 421 6.86 -37.52 -7.32
C VAL A 421 6.34 -36.62 -8.44
N GLU A 422 5.24 -37.03 -9.08
CA GLU A 422 4.53 -36.21 -10.07
C GLU A 422 3.68 -35.16 -9.36
N LEU A 423 3.88 -33.88 -9.70
CA LEU A 423 3.18 -32.75 -9.08
C LEU A 423 1.72 -32.63 -9.55
N CYS A 424 1.42 -33.22 -10.71
CA CYS A 424 0.09 -33.28 -11.32
C CYS A 424 -0.08 -34.58 -12.12
N PRO A 425 -1.31 -34.96 -12.51
CA PRO A 425 -1.52 -36.11 -13.38
C PRO A 425 -0.72 -35.98 -14.67
N ASN A 426 0.04 -37.02 -15.04
CA ASN A 426 0.90 -37.06 -16.22
C ASN A 426 2.06 -36.04 -16.20
N GLY A 427 2.52 -35.65 -15.00
CA GLY A 427 3.52 -34.60 -14.82
C GLY A 427 4.88 -34.91 -15.46
N LYS A 428 5.26 -36.18 -15.53
CA LYS A 428 6.50 -36.65 -16.22
C LYS A 428 6.56 -36.30 -17.69
N ASN A 429 5.41 -36.21 -18.36
CA ASN A 429 5.34 -35.93 -19.80
C ASN A 429 5.03 -34.46 -20.10
N MET A 430 4.81 -33.64 -19.07
CA MET A 430 4.48 -32.23 -19.23
C MET A 430 5.73 -31.38 -19.02
N ILE A 431 6.21 -30.77 -20.09
CA ILE A 431 7.39 -29.90 -20.07
C ILE A 431 6.98 -28.51 -19.56
N VAL A 432 7.81 -27.94 -18.70
CA VAL A 432 7.68 -26.56 -18.22
C VAL A 432 8.04 -25.59 -19.36
N ASN A 433 7.15 -24.66 -19.63
CA ASN A 433 7.25 -23.61 -20.64
C ASN A 433 6.76 -22.27 -20.07
N SER A 434 6.88 -21.19 -20.84
CA SER A 434 6.52 -19.84 -20.39
C SER A 434 5.04 -19.69 -19.98
N GLN A 435 4.13 -20.52 -20.47
CA GLN A 435 2.70 -20.44 -20.17
C GLN A 435 2.30 -21.23 -18.92
N ASN A 436 3.01 -22.32 -18.60
CA ASN A 436 2.69 -23.19 -17.46
C ASN A 436 3.69 -23.06 -16.29
N ARG A 437 4.71 -22.20 -16.41
CA ARG A 437 5.74 -21.95 -15.39
C ARG A 437 5.16 -21.64 -14.02
N ASP A 438 4.22 -20.70 -13.94
CA ASP A 438 3.68 -20.27 -12.65
C ASP A 438 2.85 -21.40 -11.99
N ASN A 439 2.21 -22.25 -12.79
CA ASN A 439 1.54 -23.44 -12.28
C ASN A 439 2.53 -24.47 -11.72
N TYR A 440 3.68 -24.67 -12.37
CA TYR A 440 4.75 -25.52 -11.86
C TYR A 440 5.26 -25.02 -10.50
N VAL A 441 5.57 -23.73 -10.40
CA VAL A 441 6.03 -23.09 -9.15
C VAL A 441 5.01 -23.31 -8.04
N ASN A 442 3.74 -23.00 -8.29
CA ASN A 442 2.66 -23.15 -7.31
C ASN A 442 2.51 -24.60 -6.82
N LEU A 443 2.56 -25.58 -7.73
CA LEU A 443 2.46 -26.98 -7.36
C LEU A 443 3.69 -27.48 -6.59
N LEU A 444 4.89 -27.04 -6.96
CA LEU A 444 6.12 -27.40 -6.27
C LEU A 444 6.14 -26.85 -4.84
N VAL A 445 5.80 -25.57 -4.67
CA VAL A 445 5.68 -24.93 -3.35
C VAL A 445 4.62 -25.65 -2.52
N LYS A 446 3.45 -25.92 -3.11
CA LYS A 446 2.35 -26.61 -2.43
C LYS A 446 2.75 -28.00 -1.94
N HIS A 447 3.45 -28.75 -2.78
CA HIS A 447 3.92 -30.09 -2.45
C HIS A 447 4.97 -30.08 -1.34
N ARG A 448 5.96 -29.17 -1.42
CA ARG A 448 7.08 -29.15 -0.48
C ARG A 448 6.77 -28.49 0.87
N PHE A 449 5.82 -27.56 0.96
CA PHE A 449 5.78 -26.64 2.11
C PHE A 449 4.44 -26.41 2.79
N VAL A 450 3.33 -26.52 2.07
CA VAL A 450 2.04 -26.01 2.60
C VAL A 450 1.64 -26.67 3.92
N THR A 451 1.88 -27.97 4.09
CA THR A 451 1.53 -28.66 5.34
C THR A 451 2.44 -28.25 6.51
N SER A 452 3.76 -28.20 6.31
CA SER A 452 4.73 -27.85 7.36
C SER A 452 4.63 -26.37 7.75
N ILE A 453 4.46 -25.48 6.77
CA ILE A 453 4.34 -24.04 7.03
C ILE A 453 3.02 -23.70 7.71
N ALA A 454 1.90 -24.31 7.31
CA ALA A 454 0.63 -24.09 7.97
C ALA A 454 0.71 -24.41 9.48
N ARG A 455 1.46 -25.46 9.84
CA ARG A 455 1.72 -25.86 11.23
C ARG A 455 2.75 -24.98 11.93
N PHE A 456 3.84 -24.62 11.26
CA PHE A 456 4.85 -23.67 11.77
C PHE A 456 4.24 -22.31 12.11
N SER A 457 3.28 -21.87 11.29
CA SER A 457 2.59 -20.60 11.47
C SER A 457 1.63 -20.61 12.66
N ASP A 458 1.38 -21.74 13.34
CA ASP A 458 0.54 -21.87 14.54
C ASP A 458 1.23 -21.32 15.80
N ILE A 459 1.54 -20.03 15.69
CA ILE A 459 2.25 -19.17 16.61
C ILE A 459 1.26 -18.65 17.66
N ILE A 460 1.76 -18.20 18.81
CA ILE A 460 1.03 -17.58 19.94
C ILE A 460 0.11 -16.39 19.52
N ILE A 461 0.28 -15.90 18.30
CA ILE A 461 -0.53 -14.84 17.69
C ILE A 461 -1.92 -15.36 17.34
N ASP A 462 -2.96 -14.56 17.60
CA ASP A 462 -4.31 -14.85 17.09
C ASP A 462 -4.25 -15.12 15.58
N ARG A 463 -4.92 -16.18 15.13
CA ARG A 463 -5.00 -16.55 13.71
C ARG A 463 -5.36 -15.37 12.80
N ARG A 464 -6.17 -14.42 13.28
CA ARG A 464 -6.58 -13.20 12.54
C ARG A 464 -5.44 -12.21 12.31
N LEU A 465 -4.43 -12.20 13.18
CA LEU A 465 -3.31 -11.27 13.13
C LEU A 465 -2.05 -11.88 12.49
N ARG A 466 -2.05 -13.19 12.23
CA ARG A 466 -0.91 -13.93 11.70
C ARG A 466 -0.43 -13.40 10.35
N GLU A 467 -1.31 -13.34 9.35
CA GLU A 467 -0.98 -12.82 8.03
C GLU A 467 -0.56 -11.35 8.12
N SER A 468 -1.30 -10.55 8.90
CA SER A 468 -0.98 -9.15 9.14
C SER A 468 0.42 -8.96 9.75
N PHE A 469 0.84 -9.82 10.68
CA PHE A 469 2.18 -9.77 11.29
C PHE A 469 3.28 -9.92 10.24
N TYR A 470 3.13 -10.87 9.31
CA TYR A 470 4.14 -11.09 8.27
C TYR A 470 4.06 -10.06 7.15
N ARG A 471 2.85 -9.61 6.76
CA ARG A 471 2.65 -8.61 5.70
C ARG A 471 3.24 -7.24 6.05
N ILE A 472 3.24 -6.87 7.34
CA ILE A 472 3.87 -5.61 7.77
C ILE A 472 5.39 -5.70 7.81
N LEU A 473 5.99 -6.89 7.78
CA LEU A 473 7.44 -7.08 7.77
C LEU A 473 7.94 -7.06 6.32
N ASP A 474 9.12 -6.51 6.12
CA ASP A 474 9.71 -6.38 4.79
C ASP A 474 10.60 -7.57 4.46
N HIS A 475 10.17 -8.39 3.50
CA HIS A 475 10.89 -9.59 3.08
C HIS A 475 12.16 -9.25 2.30
N GLU A 476 12.19 -8.14 1.54
CA GLU A 476 13.36 -7.73 0.74
C GLU A 476 14.49 -7.25 1.65
N ASN A 477 14.13 -6.59 2.75
CA ASN A 477 15.07 -6.13 3.78
C ASN A 477 15.26 -7.12 4.93
N GLU A 478 14.75 -8.35 4.77
CA GLU A 478 14.89 -9.47 5.70
C GLU A 478 14.48 -9.15 7.14
N ASP A 479 13.40 -8.39 7.32
CA ASP A 479 13.01 -7.86 8.64
C ASP A 479 12.84 -8.96 9.70
N LEU A 480 12.27 -10.12 9.34
CA LEU A 480 12.15 -11.25 10.28
C LEU A 480 13.52 -11.78 10.70
N ASN A 481 14.44 -12.01 9.77
CA ASN A 481 15.79 -12.49 10.07
C ASN A 481 16.56 -11.48 10.92
N ARG A 482 16.35 -10.17 10.68
CA ARG A 482 16.89 -9.10 11.52
C ARG A 482 16.34 -9.12 12.94
N MET A 483 15.03 -9.40 13.10
CA MET A 483 14.42 -9.56 14.43
C MET A 483 15.00 -10.77 15.17
N LEU A 484 15.33 -11.84 14.46
CA LEU A 484 15.93 -13.07 15.00
C LEU A 484 17.46 -13.00 15.13
N HIS A 485 18.08 -11.91 14.68
CA HIS A 485 19.55 -11.71 14.66
C HIS A 485 20.29 -12.70 13.74
N GLY A 486 19.60 -13.31 12.77
CA GLY A 486 20.21 -14.19 11.77
C GLY A 486 20.91 -13.46 10.63
N SER A 487 20.52 -12.20 10.37
CA SER A 487 21.11 -11.38 9.29
C SER A 487 22.31 -10.54 9.75
N THR A 488 22.60 -10.52 11.05
CA THR A 488 23.70 -9.73 11.62
C THR A 488 25.00 -10.51 11.53
N THR A 489 25.69 -10.38 10.41
CA THR A 489 27.15 -10.52 10.44
C THR A 489 27.70 -9.27 11.12
N THR A 490 28.05 -9.33 12.40
CA THR A 490 29.25 -8.60 12.82
C THR A 490 30.40 -9.22 12.05
N ILE A 491 30.70 -8.65 10.88
CA ILE A 491 31.86 -9.06 10.09
C ILE A 491 33.08 -8.70 10.94
N SER A 492 33.78 -9.70 11.47
CA SER A 492 35.14 -9.48 11.95
C SER A 492 36.02 -9.35 10.71
N VAL A 493 36.58 -8.16 10.52
CA VAL A 493 37.53 -7.90 9.43
C VAL A 493 38.77 -8.75 9.65
N GLU A 494 39.16 -8.99 10.90
CA GLU A 494 40.30 -9.83 11.26
C GLU A 494 40.12 -11.30 10.83
N ASP A 495 38.97 -11.92 11.14
CA ASP A 495 38.67 -13.31 10.75
C ASP A 495 38.59 -13.48 9.22
N TRP A 496 38.08 -12.46 8.52
CA TRP A 496 38.08 -12.41 7.06
C TRP A 496 39.49 -12.32 6.49
N GLU A 497 40.36 -11.49 7.07
CA GLU A 497 41.76 -11.36 6.64
C GLU A 497 42.56 -12.66 6.85
N GLU A 498 42.30 -13.39 7.93
CA GLU A 498 42.96 -14.67 8.24
C GLU A 498 42.59 -15.80 7.27
N HIS A 499 41.39 -15.76 6.68
CA HIS A 499 40.87 -16.84 5.81
C HIS A 499 40.89 -16.51 4.30
N LEU A 500 41.49 -15.38 3.90
CA LEU A 500 41.67 -15.03 2.48
C LEU A 500 42.70 -15.95 1.79
N GLN A 501 42.23 -16.77 0.84
CA GLN A 501 43.11 -17.49 -0.07
C GLN A 501 43.47 -16.62 -1.27
N TRP A 502 44.75 -16.25 -1.38
CA TRP A 502 45.27 -15.53 -2.53
C TRP A 502 45.50 -16.49 -3.70
N LEU A 503 44.74 -16.34 -4.78
CA LEU A 503 45.03 -17.02 -6.04
C LEU A 503 46.29 -16.40 -6.67
N GLN A 504 47.43 -17.09 -6.54
CA GLN A 504 48.61 -16.77 -7.34
C GLN A 504 48.31 -17.07 -8.81
N LYS A 505 48.20 -16.01 -9.62
CA LYS A 505 48.24 -16.14 -11.08
C LYS A 505 49.60 -16.74 -11.48
N LYS A 506 49.56 -17.93 -12.07
CA LYS A 506 50.69 -18.53 -12.80
C LYS A 506 50.91 -17.84 -14.13
#